data_AF-A0A2E0FF02-F1
#
_entry.id   AF-A0A2E0FF02-F1
#
_cell.length_a   1.000
_cell.length_b   1.000
_cell.length_c   1.000
_cell.angle_alpha   90.00
_cell.angle_beta   90.00
_cell.angle_gamma   90.00
#
_symmetry.space_group_name_H-M   'P 1'
#
loop_
_entity.id
_entity.type
_entity.pdbx_description
1 polymer ?
#
loop_
_entity_poly.entity_id
_entity_poly.type
_entity_poly.pdbx_seq_one_letter_code
_entity_poly.pdbx_strand_id
1 'polypeptide(L)'
;MAGIRINKFIRETGLFSRREADKAIEDGRVSVNKKTAKSGMIVNENDKIRLDGELINPFGAKKKTKTVQQSAINPKSKTIRQQQSESNKAKYKHK
;
A
#
# COMPACT_ATOMS: atom_id res chain seq x y z
N MET A 1 8.46 27.14 -3.84
CA MET A 1 7.52 25.99 -3.76
C MET A 1 8.32 24.74 -3.50
N ALA A 2 8.18 24.15 -2.31
CA ALA A 2 8.86 22.91 -1.96
C ALA A 2 8.00 21.74 -2.42
N GLY A 3 8.53 20.95 -3.35
CA GLY A 3 7.84 19.72 -3.77
C GLY A 3 7.97 18.64 -2.69
N ILE A 4 6.92 17.85 -2.48
CA ILE A 4 6.86 16.76 -1.51
C ILE A 4 7.06 15.44 -2.23
N ARG A 5 7.85 14.53 -1.66
CA ARG A 5 8.03 13.18 -2.20
C ARG A 5 6.70 12.42 -2.16
N ILE A 6 6.32 11.77 -3.25
CA ILE A 6 5.01 11.12 -3.39
C ILE A 6 4.71 10.09 -2.29
N ASN A 7 5.71 9.32 -1.84
CA ASN A 7 5.53 8.36 -0.74
C ASN A 7 5.13 9.06 0.57
N LYS A 8 5.70 10.26 0.83
CA LYS A 8 5.33 11.09 1.98
C LYS A 8 3.92 11.64 1.82
N PHE A 9 3.57 12.09 0.62
CA PHE A 9 2.24 12.60 0.32
C PHE A 9 1.15 11.55 0.56
N ILE A 10 1.34 10.31 0.07
CA ILE A 10 0.37 9.22 0.25
C ILE A 10 0.22 8.87 1.73
N ARG A 11 1.32 8.78 2.49
CA ARG A 11 1.28 8.53 3.93
C ARG A 11 0.47 9.59 4.68
N GLU A 12 0.60 10.86 4.30
CA GLU A 12 -0.08 11.98 4.97
C GLU A 12 -1.61 11.92 4.83
N THR A 13 -2.12 11.21 3.82
CA THR A 13 -3.56 11.00 3.66
C THR A 13 -4.17 10.09 4.73
N GLY A 14 -3.34 9.33 5.46
CA GLY A 14 -3.78 8.38 6.48
C GLY A 14 -4.48 7.12 5.96
N LEU A 15 -4.62 6.99 4.63
CA LEU A 15 -5.31 5.87 3.99
C LEU A 15 -4.43 4.63 3.84
N PHE A 16 -3.11 4.83 3.73
CA PHE A 16 -2.15 3.76 3.46
C PHE A 16 -0.98 3.82 4.44
N SER A 17 -0.56 2.66 4.91
CA SER A 17 0.71 2.51 5.62
C SER A 17 1.89 2.77 4.67
N ARG A 18 3.07 3.04 5.24
CA ARG A 18 4.27 3.32 4.44
C ARG A 18 4.59 2.19 3.44
N ARG A 19 4.40 0.94 3.84
CA ARG A 19 4.64 -0.24 2.98
C ARG A 19 3.61 -0.36 1.88
N GLU A 20 2.34 -0.02 2.14
CA GLU A 20 1.30 -0.04 1.12
C GLU A 20 1.46 1.09 0.11
N ALA A 21 1.89 2.28 0.55
CA ALA A 21 2.23 3.37 -0.34
C ALA A 21 3.34 2.98 -1.33
N ASP A 22 4.41 2.34 -0.82
CA ASP A 22 5.51 1.84 -1.66
C ASP A 22 4.98 0.84 -2.71
N LYS A 23 4.17 -0.15 -2.30
CA LYS A 23 3.55 -1.13 -3.21
C LYS A 23 2.60 -0.51 -4.23
N ALA A 24 1.73 0.41 -3.81
CA ALA A 24 0.76 1.06 -4.70
C ALA A 24 1.45 1.85 -5.82
N ILE A 25 2.63 2.42 -5.53
CA ILE A 25 3.45 3.10 -6.53
C ILE A 25 4.12 2.09 -7.46
N GLU A 26 4.71 1.02 -6.92
CA GLU A 26 5.34 -0.05 -7.73
C GLU A 26 4.35 -0.75 -8.66
N ASP A 27 3.13 -1.02 -8.18
CA ASP A 27 2.04 -1.62 -8.94
C ASP A 27 1.41 -0.65 -9.97
N GLY A 28 1.84 0.62 -9.99
CA GLY A 28 1.30 1.63 -10.90
C GLY A 28 -0.14 2.06 -10.62
N ARG A 29 -0.65 1.79 -9.41
CA ARG A 29 -2.00 2.15 -8.95
C ARG A 29 -2.16 3.64 -8.65
N VAL A 30 -1.03 4.35 -8.55
CA VAL A 30 -0.96 5.79 -8.29
C VAL A 30 -0.77 6.55 -9.60
N SER A 31 -1.61 7.56 -9.82
CA SER A 31 -1.57 8.44 -10.99
C SER A 31 -1.50 9.91 -10.58
N VAL A 32 -0.53 10.65 -11.12
CA VAL A 32 -0.37 12.09 -10.94
C VAL A 32 -0.73 12.78 -12.25
N ASN A 33 -1.70 13.70 -12.23
CA ASN A 33 -2.12 14.47 -13.41
C ASN A 33 -2.41 13.58 -14.64
N LYS A 34 -3.03 12.42 -14.42
CA LYS A 34 -3.36 11.38 -15.44
C LYS A 34 -2.16 10.57 -15.98
N LYS A 35 -0.98 10.65 -15.36
CA LYS A 35 0.19 9.82 -15.68
C LYS A 35 0.54 8.91 -14.51
N THR A 36 0.95 7.67 -14.78
CA THR A 36 1.40 6.73 -13.73
C THR A 36 2.59 7.32 -12.98
N ALA A 37 2.47 7.37 -11.66
CA ALA A 37 3.52 7.91 -10.81
C ALA A 37 4.64 6.88 -10.63
N LYS A 38 5.86 7.37 -10.37
CA LYS A 38 7.02 6.53 -10.07
C LYS A 38 7.53 6.79 -8.66
N SER A 39 8.22 5.79 -8.10
CA SER A 39 8.86 5.92 -6.80
C SER A 39 9.90 7.06 -6.82
N GLY A 40 9.89 7.88 -5.77
CA GLY A 40 10.78 9.05 -5.69
C GLY A 40 10.33 10.28 -6.49
N MET A 41 9.20 10.22 -7.19
CA MET A 41 8.62 11.40 -7.84
C MET A 41 8.23 12.46 -6.81
N ILE A 42 8.44 13.71 -7.16
CA ILE A 42 8.11 14.87 -6.34
C ILE A 42 6.82 15.49 -6.89
N VAL A 43 5.88 15.79 -5.99
CA VAL A 43 4.55 16.31 -6.28
C VAL A 43 4.30 17.59 -5.51
N ASN A 44 3.51 18.48 -6.09
CA ASN A 44 3.10 19.74 -5.48
C ASN A 44 1.65 19.68 -4.99
N GLU A 45 1.25 20.64 -4.16
CA GLU A 45 -0.13 20.77 -3.65
C GLU A 45 -1.17 20.97 -4.77
N ASN A 46 -0.74 21.51 -5.91
CA ASN A 46 -1.58 21.72 -7.08
C ASN A 46 -1.75 20.45 -7.95
N ASP A 47 -0.97 19.39 -7.68
CA ASP A 47 -1.03 18.17 -8.48
C ASP A 47 -2.22 17.30 -8.08
N LYS A 48 -2.89 16.74 -9.09
CA LYS A 48 -4.03 15.85 -8.89
C LYS A 48 -3.54 14.42 -8.80
N ILE A 49 -3.49 13.90 -7.58
CA ILE A 49 -3.04 12.54 -7.29
C ILE A 49 -4.25 11.64 -7.10
N ARG A 50 -4.30 10.57 -7.88
CA ARG A 50 -5.33 9.53 -7.79
C ARG A 50 -4.71 8.22 -7.39
N LEU A 51 -5.37 7.49 -6.51
CA LEU A 51 -5.03 6.14 -6.12
C LEU A 51 -6.27 5.27 -6.33
N ASP A 52 -6.15 4.22 -7.13
CA ASP A 52 -7.29 3.35 -7.50
C ASP A 52 -8.49 4.12 -8.10
N GLY A 53 -8.22 5.26 -8.74
CA GLY A 53 -9.24 6.15 -9.32
C GLY A 53 -9.81 7.18 -8.34
N GLU A 54 -9.53 7.07 -7.04
CA GLU A 54 -9.96 8.01 -6.01
C GLU A 54 -8.97 9.16 -5.87
N LEU A 55 -9.46 10.41 -5.89
CA LEU A 55 -8.62 11.59 -5.75
C LEU A 55 -8.25 11.77 -4.28
N ILE A 56 -6.97 11.61 -3.97
CA ILE A 56 -6.44 11.78 -2.62
C ILE A 56 -5.79 13.15 -2.50
N ASN A 57 -6.22 13.93 -1.50
CA ASN A 57 -5.62 15.22 -1.19
C ASN A 57 -5.51 15.37 0.33
N PRO A 58 -4.31 15.34 0.92
CA PRO A 58 -4.12 15.50 2.37
C PRO A 58 -4.47 16.92 2.84
N PHE A 59 -4.44 17.91 1.95
CA PHE A 59 -4.73 19.32 2.26
C PHE A 59 -6.14 19.75 1.80
N GLY A 60 -6.87 18.87 1.12
CA GLY A 60 -8.16 19.18 0.50
C GLY A 60 -9.33 18.85 1.41
N ALA A 61 -10.28 19.80 1.52
CA ALA A 61 -11.45 19.74 2.37
C ALA A 61 -12.17 18.37 2.36
N LYS A 62 -12.31 17.81 3.56
CA LYS A 62 -13.06 16.62 3.98
C LYS A 62 -14.20 16.26 3.01
N LYS A 63 -14.00 15.25 2.17
CA LYS A 63 -15.10 14.57 1.49
C LYS A 63 -15.55 13.38 2.34
N LYS A 64 -16.84 13.38 2.68
CA LYS A 64 -17.53 12.26 3.33
C LYS A 64 -17.76 11.15 2.30
N THR A 65 -17.81 9.90 2.80
CA THR A 65 -18.23 8.63 2.15
C THR A 65 -17.15 7.91 1.32
N LYS A 66 -16.92 6.60 1.41
CA LYS A 66 -17.69 5.47 1.95
C LYS A 66 -16.80 4.54 2.79
N THR A 67 -17.35 4.02 3.88
CA THR A 67 -16.92 2.76 4.50
C THR A 67 -16.87 1.67 3.43
N VAL A 68 -15.69 1.20 3.03
CA VAL A 68 -15.54 -0.09 2.35
C VAL A 68 -14.69 -0.96 3.26
N GLN A 69 -15.38 -1.95 3.80
CA GLN A 69 -14.89 -3.05 4.59
C GLN A 69 -13.81 -3.80 3.80
N GLN A 70 -12.61 -3.97 4.36
CA GLN A 70 -11.76 -5.09 3.95
C GLN A 70 -12.12 -6.29 4.83
N SER A 71 -13.28 -6.88 4.54
CA SER A 71 -13.66 -8.20 5.06
C SER A 71 -14.44 -8.96 4.00
N ALA A 72 -13.72 -9.67 3.13
CA ALA A 72 -14.14 -10.98 2.62
C ALA A 72 -13.03 -11.66 1.78
N ILE A 73 -12.39 -12.66 2.38
CA ILE A 73 -12.25 -14.03 1.85
C ILE A 73 -11.78 -14.17 0.38
N ASN A 74 -10.52 -14.61 0.20
CA ASN A 74 -10.15 -15.48 -0.94
C ASN A 74 -10.19 -16.94 -0.45
N PRO A 75 -11.22 -17.75 -0.76
CA PRO A 75 -11.23 -19.16 -0.44
C PRO A 75 -10.86 -19.94 -1.70
N LYS A 76 -9.63 -19.78 -2.24
CA LYS A 76 -9.08 -20.61 -3.34
C LYS A 76 -7.62 -20.27 -3.67
N SER A 77 -6.73 -20.46 -2.70
CA SER A 77 -5.32 -20.78 -2.99
C SER A 77 -4.71 -21.62 -1.86
N LYS A 78 -5.35 -22.76 -1.57
CA LYS A 78 -4.60 -23.99 -1.24
C LYS A 78 -3.94 -24.37 -2.58
N THR A 79 -2.63 -24.52 -2.72
CA THR A 79 -1.86 -25.61 -2.13
C THR A 79 -0.36 -25.41 -2.44
N ILE A 80 0.49 -25.91 -1.54
CA ILE A 80 1.91 -26.30 -1.73
C ILE A 80 2.90 -25.11 -1.66
N ARG A 81 3.81 -24.99 -0.68
CA ARG A 81 4.69 -26.05 -0.15
C ARG A 81 5.23 -25.67 1.24
N GLN A 82 4.78 -26.40 2.26
CA GLN A 82 5.55 -26.68 3.47
C GLN A 82 6.49 -27.86 3.18
N GLN A 83 7.78 -27.61 2.98
CA GLN A 83 8.90 -28.57 2.98
C GLN A 83 10.13 -27.67 3.21
N GLN A 84 10.99 -27.70 4.22
CA GLN A 84 11.38 -28.63 5.28
C GLN A 84 11.62 -27.76 6.55
N SER A 85 11.35 -28.19 7.78
CA SER A 85 12.26 -29.05 8.53
C SER A 85 11.56 -29.64 9.77
N GLU A 86 10.69 -30.63 9.55
CA GLU A 86 10.43 -31.64 10.58
C GLU A 86 11.63 -32.60 10.65
N SER A 87 12.75 -32.09 11.17
CA SER A 87 13.94 -32.91 11.47
C SER A 87 14.70 -32.45 12.70
N ASN A 88 14.07 -31.71 13.62
CA ASN A 88 14.50 -31.64 15.02
C ASN A 88 13.62 -32.54 15.89
N LYS A 89 13.40 -33.76 15.39
CA LYS A 89 13.00 -34.92 16.18
C LYS A 89 14.06 -35.10 17.28
N ALA A 90 13.62 -35.02 18.53
CA ALA A 90 14.24 -35.74 19.64
C ALA A 90 15.75 -35.50 19.89
N LYS A 91 16.17 -34.26 20.20
CA LYS A 91 17.49 -34.03 20.81
C LYS A 91 17.53 -33.38 22.20
N TYR A 92 16.43 -32.85 22.74
CA TYR A 92 16.45 -32.28 24.10
C TYR A 92 15.17 -32.59 24.87
N LYS A 93 14.95 -33.86 25.16
CA LYS A 93 14.18 -34.26 26.34
C LYS A 93 14.88 -35.48 26.94
N HIS A 94 15.30 -35.34 28.19
CA HIS A 94 16.08 -36.25 29.02
C HIS A 94 17.60 -36.18 28.86
N LYS A 95 18.22 -35.26 29.61
CA LYS A 95 18.98 -35.66 30.78
C LYS A 95 18.86 -34.60 31.87
#